data_AF-A0A2D7M3F1-F1
#
_entry.id   AF-A0A2D7M3F1-F1
#
_cell.length_a   1.000
_cell.length_b   1.000
_cell.length_c   1.000
_cell.angle_alpha   90.00
_cell.angle_beta   90.00
_cell.angle_gamma   90.00
#
_symmetry.space_group_name_H-M   'P 1'
#
loop_
_entity.id
_entity.type
_entity.pdbx_description
1 polymer ?
#
loop_
_entity_poly.entity_id
_entity_poly.type
_entity_poly.pdbx_seq_one_letter_code
_entity_poly.pdbx_strand_id
1 'polypeptide(L)'
;MSFANKCFLLFAATLGLPALLVLNHSALYAGDADDYIIEASSTVVEPATTGETFITLDHPEDVEAFSFGLVYDSNDIDPLAAEVGSAVLDATGPAGPDFFFVDLMPASVPVTGNGLTVACILSLSFPIVTIPAGIQQEITAITFDCLPSATPGAEIAIDFSDQLGDPQILLVASVIGQDQFLVPFSGLITVFEEPPPPTGPSFVRGDANGDGALDISDPVRIGVYVARGVNQLACLAAGDVDDDGLIQLSDVVLLLTYLFSDGAAPAAPYPDCGADPTTDLDCLNSPCQFQP
;
A
#
# COMPACT_ATOMS: atom_id res chain seq x y z
N MET A 1 -24.56 -22.99 16.34
CA MET A 1 -25.04 -22.00 17.33
C MET A 1 -23.91 -20.99 17.49
N SER A 2 -24.07 -19.68 17.58
CA SER A 2 -25.17 -18.74 17.52
C SER A 2 -24.46 -17.38 17.65
N PHE A 3 -24.75 -16.42 16.77
CA PHE A 3 -24.47 -14.98 16.98
C PHE A 3 -23.04 -14.55 17.36
N ALA A 4 -22.14 -14.40 16.37
CA ALA A 4 -20.97 -13.52 16.51
C ALA A 4 -20.55 -12.80 15.21
N ASN A 5 -21.24 -13.04 14.09
CA ASN A 5 -20.78 -12.59 12.77
C ASN A 5 -21.41 -11.28 12.26
N LYS A 6 -21.77 -10.35 13.16
CA LYS A 6 -22.53 -9.14 12.78
C LYS A 6 -22.20 -7.84 13.51
N CYS A 7 -21.05 -7.69 14.16
CA CYS A 7 -20.78 -6.50 15.00
C CYS A 7 -19.47 -5.75 14.76
N PHE A 8 -18.85 -5.83 13.57
CA PHE A 8 -17.65 -5.02 13.27
C PHE A 8 -17.65 -4.39 11.87
N LEU A 9 -18.82 -3.96 11.40
CA LEU A 9 -19.00 -3.26 10.11
C LEU A 9 -19.73 -1.91 10.24
N LEU A 10 -19.75 -1.33 11.44
CA LEU A 10 -20.20 0.04 11.65
C LEU A 10 -19.28 0.68 12.68
N PHE A 11 -18.28 1.44 12.22
CA PHE A 11 -17.75 2.69 12.82
C PHE A 11 -16.38 3.02 12.20
N ALA A 12 -16.37 3.51 10.95
CA ALA A 12 -15.26 4.29 10.39
C ALA A 12 -15.73 5.03 9.14
N ALA A 13 -16.71 5.92 9.31
CA ALA A 13 -17.14 6.85 8.28
C ALA A 13 -17.42 8.21 8.94
N THR A 14 -16.40 8.79 9.56
CA THR A 14 -16.33 10.21 9.94
C THR A 14 -14.89 10.53 10.32
N LEU A 15 -14.16 11.21 9.43
CA LEU A 15 -12.96 12.06 9.60
C LEU A 15 -12.00 11.81 8.42
N GLY A 16 -12.09 12.68 7.42
CA GLY A 16 -11.24 12.70 6.24
C GLY A 16 -9.80 13.06 6.59
N LEU A 17 -8.95 12.04 6.71
CA LEU A 17 -7.51 12.10 6.55
C LEU A 17 -7.12 11.02 5.54
N PRO A 18 -6.11 11.23 4.67
CA PRO A 18 -5.51 10.16 3.91
C PRO A 18 -4.60 9.39 4.88
N ALA A 19 -5.22 8.63 5.79
CA ALA A 19 -4.52 7.55 6.44
C ALA A 19 -4.44 6.43 5.40
N LEU A 20 -3.26 6.29 4.79
CA LEU A 20 -2.83 5.04 4.19
C LEU A 20 -2.86 4.00 5.32
N LEU A 21 -4.05 3.45 5.56
CA LEU A 21 -4.25 2.37 6.48
C LEU A 21 -3.73 1.15 5.73
N VAL A 22 -2.45 0.84 5.94
CA VAL A 22 -1.93 -0.50 5.72
C VAL A 22 -2.75 -1.39 6.65
N LEU A 23 -3.90 -1.85 6.18
CA LEU A 23 -4.59 -2.97 6.78
C LEU A 23 -3.63 -4.13 6.55
N ASN A 24 -2.85 -4.48 7.57
CA ASN A 24 -2.27 -5.80 7.67
C ASN A 24 -3.44 -6.76 7.48
N HIS A 25 -3.58 -7.28 6.27
CA HIS A 25 -4.54 -8.32 5.96
C HIS A 25 -3.96 -9.65 6.44
N SER A 26 -3.50 -9.68 7.70
CA SER A 26 -3.42 -10.90 8.48
C SER A 26 -4.87 -11.32 8.64
N ALA A 27 -5.41 -12.01 7.65
CA ALA A 27 -6.62 -12.78 7.81
C ALA A 27 -6.41 -13.56 9.10
N LEU A 28 -7.24 -13.30 10.12
CA LEU A 28 -7.20 -14.01 11.40
C LEU A 28 -7.53 -15.48 11.12
N TYR A 29 -6.54 -16.23 10.67
CA TYR A 29 -6.52 -17.67 10.77
C TYR A 29 -6.34 -17.95 12.25
N ALA A 30 -7.38 -18.47 12.88
CA ALA A 30 -7.24 -19.14 14.15
C ALA A 30 -6.57 -20.49 13.86
N GLY A 31 -5.27 -20.45 13.56
CA GLY A 31 -4.46 -21.65 13.53
C GLY A 31 -4.59 -22.35 14.86
N ASP A 32 -4.58 -23.68 14.84
CA ASP A 32 -4.47 -24.41 16.10
C ASP A 32 -3.16 -23.99 16.77
N ALA A 33 -3.07 -24.08 18.09
CA ALA A 33 -1.87 -23.64 18.82
C ALA A 33 -0.59 -24.41 18.41
N ASP A 34 -0.74 -25.46 17.61
CA ASP A 34 0.30 -26.35 17.11
C ASP A 34 0.63 -26.13 15.60
N ASP A 35 0.01 -25.16 14.93
CA ASP A 35 0.23 -24.92 13.49
C ASP A 35 1.56 -24.21 13.22
N TYR A 36 2.25 -24.63 12.16
CA TYR A 36 3.45 -23.98 11.64
C TYR A 36 3.05 -23.15 10.43
N ILE A 37 2.95 -21.84 10.60
CA ILE A 37 2.37 -20.94 9.58
C ILE A 37 3.49 -20.13 8.97
N ILE A 38 3.58 -20.15 7.64
CA ILE A 38 4.50 -19.31 6.88
C ILE A 38 3.71 -18.25 6.11
N GLU A 39 4.09 -16.99 6.27
CA GLU A 39 3.36 -15.86 5.71
C GLU A 39 4.29 -14.95 4.92
N ALA A 40 3.84 -14.53 3.73
CA ALA A 40 4.48 -13.48 2.96
C ALA A 40 3.77 -12.14 3.21
N SER A 41 4.53 -11.10 3.53
CA SER A 41 3.96 -9.76 3.77
C SER A 41 3.36 -9.15 2.50
N SER A 42 2.29 -8.38 2.64
CA SER A 42 1.80 -7.51 1.57
C SER A 42 2.53 -6.17 1.52
N THR A 43 2.67 -5.58 0.32
CA THR A 43 3.33 -4.29 0.13
C THR A 43 2.77 -3.53 -1.07
N VAL A 44 3.10 -2.24 -1.16
CA VAL A 44 2.77 -1.37 -2.30
C VAL A 44 4.07 -0.91 -2.96
N VAL A 45 4.14 -0.96 -4.29
CA VAL A 45 5.35 -0.62 -5.04
C VAL A 45 5.05 0.27 -6.25
N GLU A 46 5.92 1.22 -6.53
CA GLU A 46 5.84 2.06 -7.73
C GLU A 46 6.40 1.31 -8.95
N PRO A 47 5.80 1.44 -10.15
CA PRO A 47 6.40 0.93 -11.38
C PRO A 47 7.83 1.43 -11.59
N ALA A 48 8.70 0.58 -12.12
CA ALA A 48 10.13 0.87 -12.36
C ALA A 48 10.96 1.16 -11.08
N THR A 49 10.52 0.66 -9.92
CA THR A 49 11.25 0.76 -8.66
C THR A 49 11.43 -0.60 -8.00
N THR A 50 12.24 -0.63 -6.94
CA THR A 50 12.42 -1.81 -6.09
C THR A 50 11.46 -1.79 -4.92
N GLY A 51 10.91 -2.94 -4.56
CA GLY A 51 10.15 -3.16 -3.33
C GLY A 51 10.80 -4.22 -2.44
N GLU A 52 10.28 -4.34 -1.22
CA GLU A 52 10.67 -5.39 -0.26
C GLU A 52 9.43 -6.13 0.25
N THR A 53 9.58 -7.44 0.43
CA THR A 53 8.63 -8.31 1.12
C THR A 53 9.36 -9.14 2.17
N PHE A 54 8.67 -9.45 3.26
CA PHE A 54 9.21 -10.20 4.39
C PHE A 54 8.46 -11.52 4.51
N ILE A 55 9.21 -12.60 4.73
CA ILE A 55 8.68 -13.92 5.01
C ILE A 55 8.80 -14.16 6.50
N THR A 56 7.68 -14.47 7.13
CA THR A 56 7.59 -14.72 8.56
C THR A 56 7.10 -16.13 8.85
N LEU A 57 7.48 -16.64 10.01
CA LEU A 57 7.13 -17.97 10.49
C LEU A 57 6.52 -17.85 11.89
N ASP A 58 5.32 -18.41 12.06
CA ASP A 58 4.73 -18.70 13.37
C ASP A 58 4.96 -20.17 13.67
N HIS A 59 5.54 -20.46 14.83
CA HIS A 59 5.85 -21.82 15.22
C HIS A 59 5.85 -22.03 16.75
N PRO A 60 5.23 -23.10 17.24
CA PRO A 60 5.07 -23.36 18.68
C PRO A 60 6.32 -23.96 19.34
N GLU A 61 7.24 -24.52 18.55
CA GLU A 61 8.50 -25.13 19.00
C GLU A 61 9.68 -24.55 18.23
N ASP A 62 10.88 -24.69 18.78
CA ASP A 62 12.12 -24.19 18.20
C ASP A 62 12.42 -24.81 16.82
N VAL A 63 12.79 -23.96 15.84
CA VAL A 63 13.06 -24.35 14.45
C VAL A 63 14.56 -24.38 14.15
N GLU A 64 15.04 -25.45 13.54
CA GLU A 64 16.47 -25.71 13.24
C GLU A 64 16.85 -25.40 11.78
N ALA A 65 15.88 -25.49 10.87
CA ALA A 65 16.05 -25.29 9.44
C ALA A 65 14.69 -25.01 8.78
N PHE A 66 14.68 -24.41 7.60
CA PHE A 66 13.48 -24.22 6.80
C PHE A 66 13.79 -24.19 5.32
N SER A 67 12.79 -24.51 4.49
CA SER A 67 12.84 -24.29 3.06
C SER A 67 11.46 -23.94 2.50
N PHE A 68 11.46 -23.10 1.47
CA PHE A 68 10.24 -22.69 0.79
C PHE A 68 10.53 -22.23 -0.65
N GLY A 69 9.51 -22.31 -1.50
CA GLY A 69 9.48 -21.67 -2.81
C GLY A 69 8.38 -20.63 -2.85
N LEU A 70 8.59 -19.56 -3.61
CA LEU A 70 7.62 -18.50 -3.88
C LEU A 70 7.42 -18.32 -5.39
N VAL A 71 6.18 -18.08 -5.79
CA VAL A 71 5.78 -17.68 -7.13
C VAL A 71 5.10 -16.31 -7.04
N TYR A 72 5.55 -15.37 -7.87
CA TYR A 72 4.84 -14.14 -8.14
C TYR A 72 3.90 -14.39 -9.32
N ASP A 73 2.60 -14.12 -9.17
CA ASP A 73 1.62 -14.31 -10.26
C ASP A 73 1.67 -13.19 -11.33
N SER A 74 2.89 -12.78 -11.70
CA SER A 74 3.17 -11.85 -12.78
C SER A 74 4.64 -11.93 -13.18
N ASN A 75 4.90 -11.74 -14.48
CA ASN A 75 6.25 -11.55 -15.02
C ASN A 75 6.78 -10.11 -14.81
N ASP A 76 5.96 -9.21 -14.26
CA ASP A 76 6.34 -7.83 -13.97
C ASP A 76 7.02 -7.66 -12.60
N ILE A 77 7.13 -8.74 -11.81
CA ILE A 77 7.85 -8.75 -10.53
C ILE A 77 9.03 -9.71 -10.64
N ASP A 78 10.25 -9.19 -10.55
CA ASP A 78 11.48 -9.98 -10.61
C ASP A 78 12.17 -10.01 -9.23
N PRO A 79 12.34 -11.18 -8.59
CA PRO A 79 13.10 -11.24 -7.34
C PRO A 79 14.58 -10.97 -7.59
N LEU A 80 15.14 -9.98 -6.89
CA LEU A 80 16.52 -9.54 -7.04
C LEU A 80 17.47 -10.15 -6.01
N ALA A 81 16.99 -10.29 -4.77
CA ALA A 81 17.77 -10.82 -3.67
C ALA A 81 16.84 -11.40 -2.61
N ALA A 82 17.31 -12.42 -1.91
CA ALA A 82 16.74 -12.84 -0.64
C ALA A 82 17.87 -12.87 0.38
N GLU A 83 17.66 -12.19 1.50
CA GLU A 83 18.61 -12.07 2.59
C GLU A 83 18.06 -12.75 3.85
N VAL A 84 18.98 -13.06 4.75
CA VAL A 84 18.67 -13.71 6.01
C VAL A 84 17.80 -12.78 6.87
N GLY A 85 16.65 -13.27 7.32
CA GLY A 85 15.74 -12.49 8.16
C GLY A 85 16.28 -12.24 9.57
N SER A 86 15.73 -11.24 10.24
CA SER A 86 16.16 -10.80 11.57
C SER A 86 16.09 -11.89 12.64
N ALA A 87 15.08 -12.76 12.64
CA ALA A 87 14.98 -13.85 13.63
C ALA A 87 16.11 -14.88 13.48
N VAL A 88 16.54 -15.13 12.24
CA VAL A 88 17.69 -16.03 11.96
C VAL A 88 19.00 -15.37 12.40
N LEU A 89 19.17 -14.08 12.14
CA LEU A 89 20.36 -13.32 12.58
C LEU A 89 20.43 -13.20 14.10
N ASP A 90 19.30 -13.05 14.78
CA ASP A 90 19.25 -13.02 16.24
C ASP A 90 19.67 -14.37 16.84
N ALA A 91 19.30 -15.48 16.21
CA ALA A 91 19.68 -16.83 16.64
C ALA A 91 21.15 -17.17 16.33
N THR A 92 21.63 -16.82 15.14
CA THR A 92 22.95 -17.23 14.61
C THR A 92 24.05 -16.19 14.83
N GLY A 93 23.66 -14.96 15.15
CA GLY A 93 24.57 -13.82 15.29
C GLY A 93 25.08 -13.30 13.94
N PRO A 94 26.11 -12.41 13.95
CA PRO A 94 26.59 -11.72 12.75
C PRO A 94 27.29 -12.62 11.73
N ALA A 95 27.58 -13.87 12.09
CA ALA A 95 28.11 -14.86 11.15
C ALA A 95 27.03 -15.40 10.20
N GLY A 96 25.76 -15.31 10.61
CA GLY A 96 24.65 -15.92 9.89
C GLY A 96 24.56 -17.44 10.08
N PRO A 97 23.58 -18.08 9.42
CA PRO A 97 23.40 -19.53 9.46
C PRO A 97 24.54 -20.27 8.75
N ASP A 98 24.78 -21.53 9.16
CA ASP A 98 25.80 -22.39 8.52
C ASP A 98 25.48 -22.68 7.04
N PHE A 99 24.20 -22.63 6.65
CA PHE A 99 23.76 -22.77 5.27
C PHE A 99 22.59 -21.84 4.98
N PHE A 100 22.72 -21.01 3.94
CA PHE A 100 21.63 -20.21 3.37
C PHE A 100 21.79 -20.18 1.86
N PHE A 101 20.84 -20.79 1.16
CA PHE A 101 20.85 -20.92 -0.29
C PHE A 101 19.62 -20.24 -0.87
N VAL A 102 19.85 -19.48 -1.93
CA VAL A 102 18.83 -18.75 -2.68
C VAL A 102 19.01 -19.07 -4.15
N ASP A 103 17.93 -19.50 -4.80
CA ASP A 103 17.83 -19.55 -6.25
C ASP A 103 16.73 -18.59 -6.71
N LEU A 104 17.13 -17.53 -7.42
CA LEU A 104 16.24 -16.48 -7.93
C LEU A 104 15.61 -16.83 -9.28
N MET A 105 16.01 -17.95 -9.89
CA MET A 105 15.41 -18.46 -11.14
C MET A 105 15.26 -19.98 -11.07
N PRO A 106 14.48 -20.49 -10.10
CA PRO A 106 14.34 -21.92 -9.91
C PRO A 106 13.67 -22.58 -11.11
N ALA A 107 13.95 -23.87 -11.30
CA ALA A 107 13.21 -24.66 -12.28
C ALA A 107 11.71 -24.75 -11.90
N SER A 108 10.87 -25.04 -12.89
CA SER A 108 9.42 -25.28 -12.70
C SER A 108 8.58 -24.07 -12.27
N VAL A 109 9.11 -22.85 -12.40
CA VAL A 109 8.31 -21.62 -12.27
C VAL A 109 7.27 -21.55 -13.41
N PRO A 110 5.99 -21.24 -13.12
CA PRO A 110 4.98 -21.04 -14.14
C PRO A 110 5.36 -19.95 -15.14
N VAL A 111 5.06 -20.13 -16.42
CA VAL A 111 5.39 -19.15 -17.49
C VAL A 111 4.70 -17.79 -17.35
N THR A 112 3.71 -17.70 -16.46
CA THR A 112 2.94 -16.48 -16.18
C THR A 112 3.57 -15.64 -15.07
N GLY A 113 4.65 -16.12 -14.45
CA GLY A 113 5.25 -15.49 -13.30
C GLY A 113 6.73 -15.73 -13.17
N ASN A 114 7.30 -15.10 -12.15
CA ASN A 114 8.65 -15.38 -11.66
C ASN A 114 8.57 -16.07 -10.31
N GLY A 115 9.71 -16.49 -9.77
CA GLY A 115 9.74 -17.12 -8.47
C GLY A 115 11.15 -17.23 -7.92
N LEU A 116 11.24 -17.61 -6.66
CA LEU A 116 12.50 -17.92 -6.01
C LEU A 116 12.33 -19.12 -5.08
N THR A 117 13.45 -19.71 -4.69
CA THR A 117 13.48 -20.69 -3.61
C THR A 117 14.55 -20.33 -2.60
N VAL A 118 14.26 -20.65 -1.33
CA VAL A 118 15.15 -20.40 -0.20
C VAL A 118 15.26 -21.67 0.63
N ALA A 119 16.47 -22.00 1.05
CA ALA A 119 16.73 -23.07 2.01
C ALA A 119 17.76 -22.60 3.03
N CYS A 120 17.47 -22.83 4.32
CA CYS A 120 18.29 -22.37 5.43
C CYS A 120 18.49 -23.51 6.44
N ILE A 121 19.72 -23.71 6.90
CA ILE A 121 20.05 -24.55 8.06
C ILE A 121 20.87 -23.70 9.01
N LEU A 122 20.36 -23.50 10.23
CA LEU A 122 20.95 -22.56 11.18
C LEU A 122 22.34 -23.03 11.64
N SER A 123 22.49 -24.33 11.91
CA SER A 123 23.75 -24.94 12.31
C SER A 123 23.87 -26.39 11.86
N LEU A 124 25.03 -26.78 11.35
CA LEU A 124 25.39 -28.15 10.95
C LEU A 124 26.24 -28.86 12.01
N SER A 125 26.61 -28.15 13.08
CA SER A 125 27.47 -28.67 14.14
C SER A 125 26.90 -28.38 15.54
N PHE A 126 27.31 -29.16 16.53
CA PHE A 126 26.86 -28.96 17.91
C PHE A 126 27.59 -27.80 18.59
N PRO A 127 26.91 -26.99 19.43
CA PRO A 127 25.48 -27.09 19.78
C PRO A 127 24.56 -26.65 18.64
N ILE A 128 23.41 -27.31 18.50
CA ILE A 128 22.40 -26.93 17.50
C ILE A 128 21.83 -25.56 17.88
N VAL A 129 21.79 -24.66 16.89
CA VAL A 129 21.17 -23.34 16.96
C VAL A 129 19.76 -23.44 16.42
N THR A 130 18.82 -22.80 17.11
CA THR A 130 17.41 -22.76 16.75
C THR A 130 16.88 -21.33 16.76
N ILE A 131 15.87 -21.06 15.94
CA ILE A 131 14.99 -19.90 16.14
C ILE A 131 14.02 -20.29 17.27
N PRO A 132 13.94 -19.51 18.36
CA PRO A 132 13.02 -19.79 19.44
C PRO A 132 11.56 -19.71 18.99
N ALA A 133 10.71 -20.59 19.55
CA ALA A 133 9.26 -20.54 19.34
C ALA A 133 8.70 -19.10 19.44
N GLY A 134 7.85 -18.73 18.50
CA GLY A 134 7.38 -17.36 18.37
C GLY A 134 6.35 -17.17 17.27
N ILE A 135 5.87 -15.93 17.18
CA ILE A 135 4.97 -15.46 16.12
C ILE A 135 5.68 -14.35 15.34
N GLN A 136 5.39 -14.26 14.06
CA GLN A 136 5.94 -13.32 13.08
C GLN A 136 7.47 -13.28 13.11
N GLN A 137 8.10 -14.45 13.28
CA GLN A 137 9.56 -14.54 13.24
C GLN A 137 10.00 -14.33 11.79
N GLU A 138 10.65 -13.22 11.50
CA GLU A 138 11.13 -12.90 10.15
C GLU A 138 12.30 -13.82 9.78
N ILE A 139 12.06 -14.72 8.83
CA ILE A 139 13.04 -15.73 8.40
C ILE A 139 13.78 -15.33 7.13
N THR A 140 13.19 -14.45 6.31
CA THR A 140 13.81 -13.99 5.05
C THR A 140 13.26 -12.62 4.66
N ALA A 141 14.14 -11.71 4.24
CA ALA A 141 13.76 -10.46 3.59
C ALA A 141 14.07 -10.56 2.09
N ILE A 142 13.11 -10.22 1.23
CA ILE A 142 13.22 -10.37 -0.21
C ILE A 142 13.11 -9.00 -0.86
N THR A 143 14.09 -8.64 -1.67
CA THR A 143 14.04 -7.46 -2.54
C THR A 143 13.62 -7.90 -3.94
N PHE A 144 12.71 -7.16 -4.56
CA PHE A 144 12.25 -7.40 -5.92
C PHE A 144 12.22 -6.12 -6.74
N ASP A 145 12.34 -6.26 -8.06
CA ASP A 145 12.10 -5.19 -9.03
C ASP A 145 10.64 -5.25 -9.50
N CYS A 146 9.97 -4.09 -9.50
CA CYS A 146 8.72 -3.90 -10.21
C CYS A 146 9.03 -3.33 -11.59
N LEU A 147 8.77 -4.10 -12.65
CA LEU A 147 9.09 -3.70 -14.01
C LEU A 147 8.26 -2.48 -14.45
N PRO A 148 8.77 -1.64 -15.37
CA PRO A 148 8.01 -0.51 -15.91
C PRO A 148 6.73 -0.92 -16.68
N SER A 149 6.61 -2.19 -17.07
CA SER A 149 5.44 -2.76 -17.73
C SER A 149 4.31 -3.14 -16.76
N ALA A 150 4.57 -3.13 -15.46
CA ALA A 150 3.58 -3.41 -14.43
C ALA A 150 2.36 -2.49 -14.61
N THR A 151 1.17 -3.09 -14.64
CA THR A 151 -0.07 -2.33 -14.79
C THR A 151 -0.38 -1.63 -13.46
N PRO A 152 -0.53 -0.28 -13.43
CA PRO A 152 -0.93 0.43 -12.22
C PRO A 152 -2.25 -0.11 -11.66
N GLY A 153 -2.32 -0.28 -10.34
CA GLY A 153 -3.49 -0.84 -9.65
C GLY A 153 -3.59 -2.35 -9.70
N ALA A 154 -2.65 -3.05 -10.36
CA ALA A 154 -2.61 -4.51 -10.35
C ALA A 154 -2.30 -5.05 -8.94
N GLU A 155 -3.00 -6.11 -8.58
CA GLU A 155 -2.72 -6.91 -7.39
C GLU A 155 -2.05 -8.22 -7.84
N ILE A 156 -0.82 -8.43 -7.37
CA ILE A 156 0.03 -9.57 -7.75
C ILE A 156 0.22 -10.44 -6.51
N ALA A 157 -0.23 -11.69 -6.59
CA ALA A 157 -0.09 -12.63 -5.48
C ALA A 157 1.36 -13.11 -5.31
N ILE A 158 1.76 -13.25 -4.05
CA ILE A 158 2.99 -13.93 -3.64
C ILE A 158 2.57 -15.27 -3.04
N ASP A 159 2.58 -16.33 -3.86
CA ASP A 159 2.11 -17.65 -3.47
C ASP A 159 3.26 -18.59 -3.13
N PHE A 160 3.10 -19.36 -2.05
CA PHE A 160 4.03 -20.44 -1.74
C PHE A 160 3.84 -21.64 -2.65
N SER A 161 4.94 -22.28 -3.05
CA SER A 161 4.93 -23.46 -3.91
C SER A 161 5.94 -24.50 -3.44
N ASP A 162 5.51 -25.75 -3.40
CA ASP A 162 6.34 -26.94 -3.14
C ASP A 162 6.79 -27.64 -4.43
N GLN A 163 6.55 -27.03 -5.59
CA GLN A 163 6.83 -27.59 -6.91
C GLN A 163 8.08 -27.00 -7.58
N LEU A 164 8.69 -25.97 -6.99
CA LEU A 164 9.83 -25.24 -7.57
C LEU A 164 11.16 -25.96 -7.32
N GLY A 165 12.11 -25.82 -8.24
CA GLY A 165 13.46 -26.39 -8.15
C GLY A 165 13.62 -27.77 -8.79
N ASP A 166 14.87 -28.17 -9.01
CA ASP A 166 15.26 -29.52 -9.44
C ASP A 166 16.52 -29.99 -8.67
N PRO A 167 16.36 -30.80 -7.60
CA PRO A 167 15.11 -31.39 -7.10
C PRO A 167 14.15 -30.35 -6.50
N GLN A 168 12.87 -30.71 -6.40
CA GLN A 168 11.84 -29.83 -5.84
C GLN A 168 12.14 -29.45 -4.38
N ILE A 169 11.98 -28.17 -4.07
CA ILE A 169 12.11 -27.60 -2.73
C ILE A 169 10.74 -27.63 -2.07
N LEU A 170 10.64 -28.41 -1.00
CA LEU A 170 9.43 -28.55 -0.22
C LEU A 170 9.23 -27.36 0.72
N LEU A 171 7.97 -27.11 1.07
CA LEU A 171 7.57 -26.12 2.04
C LEU A 171 7.56 -26.72 3.46
N VAL A 172 8.72 -26.71 4.12
CA VAL A 172 8.93 -27.41 5.40
C VAL A 172 9.85 -26.62 6.35
N ALA A 173 9.71 -26.88 7.65
CA ALA A 173 10.69 -26.54 8.68
C ALA A 173 11.16 -27.81 9.42
N SER A 174 12.41 -27.83 9.89
CA SER A 174 12.94 -28.89 10.75
C SER A 174 12.74 -28.53 12.21
N VAL A 175 12.10 -29.41 12.95
CA VAL A 175 11.81 -29.27 14.38
C VAL A 175 12.25 -30.56 15.08
N ILE A 176 13.21 -30.45 16.01
CA ILE A 176 13.76 -31.59 16.75
C ILE A 176 14.24 -32.69 15.77
N GLY A 177 14.87 -32.27 14.67
CA GLY A 177 15.35 -33.14 13.60
C GLY A 177 14.27 -33.89 12.80
N GLN A 178 13.03 -33.43 12.80
CA GLN A 178 11.94 -33.94 11.96
C GLN A 178 11.36 -32.84 11.06
N ASP A 179 10.98 -33.20 9.85
CA ASP A 179 10.37 -32.27 8.90
C ASP A 179 8.89 -32.04 9.25
N GLN A 180 8.52 -30.78 9.36
CA GLN A 180 7.17 -30.30 9.60
C GLN A 180 6.71 -29.46 8.41
N PHE A 181 5.56 -29.81 7.83
CA PHE A 181 4.97 -29.05 6.73
C PHE A 181 4.41 -27.72 7.23
N LEU A 182 4.63 -26.67 6.44
CA LEU A 182 4.14 -25.33 6.76
C LEU A 182 2.79 -25.08 6.08
N VAL A 183 1.95 -24.32 6.77
CA VAL A 183 0.67 -23.83 6.26
C VAL A 183 0.91 -22.44 5.65
N PRO A 184 0.81 -22.27 4.32
CA PRO A 184 1.15 -21.00 3.68
C PRO A 184 0.02 -19.98 3.74
N PHE A 185 0.40 -18.72 3.93
CA PHE A 185 -0.43 -17.53 3.76
C PHE A 185 0.20 -16.58 2.74
N SER A 186 -0.46 -16.45 1.59
CA SER A 186 0.01 -15.64 0.49
C SER A 186 0.01 -14.15 0.82
N GLY A 187 1.02 -13.44 0.33
CA GLY A 187 1.10 -11.99 0.34
C GLY A 187 0.52 -11.38 -0.93
N LEU A 188 0.43 -10.05 -0.95
CA LEU A 188 0.00 -9.28 -2.13
C LEU A 188 0.94 -8.10 -2.38
N ILE A 189 1.37 -7.94 -3.61
CA ILE A 189 2.02 -6.72 -4.10
C ILE A 189 0.99 -5.92 -4.86
N THR A 190 0.71 -4.71 -4.40
CA THR A 190 -0.13 -3.76 -5.13
C THR A 190 0.77 -2.80 -5.89
N VAL A 191 0.62 -2.75 -7.22
CA VAL A 191 1.30 -1.75 -8.04
C VAL A 191 0.60 -0.41 -7.83
N PHE A 192 1.35 0.60 -7.43
CA PHE A 192 0.80 1.93 -7.19
C PHE A 192 0.15 2.48 -8.45
N GLU A 193 -1.07 2.98 -8.30
CA GLU A 193 -1.79 3.72 -9.31
C GLU A 193 -1.81 5.18 -8.91
N GLU A 194 -1.14 6.02 -9.68
CA GLU A 194 -1.34 7.46 -9.55
C GLU A 194 -2.81 7.75 -9.83
N PRO A 195 -3.52 8.47 -8.93
CA PRO A 195 -4.89 8.82 -9.18
C PRO A 195 -4.98 9.56 -10.53
N PRO A 196 -6.02 9.30 -11.34
CA PRO A 196 -6.15 9.96 -12.63
C PRO A 196 -6.10 11.48 -12.42
N PRO A 197 -5.44 12.24 -13.31
CA PRO A 197 -5.46 13.68 -13.21
C PRO A 197 -6.91 14.17 -13.13
N PRO A 198 -7.20 15.16 -12.28
CA PRO A 198 -8.55 15.64 -12.06
C PRO A 198 -9.28 15.92 -13.36
N THR A 199 -10.36 15.19 -13.63
CA THR A 199 -11.17 15.35 -14.85
C THR A 199 -12.23 16.42 -14.64
N GLY A 200 -11.81 17.68 -14.65
CA GLY A 200 -12.68 18.85 -14.57
C GLY A 200 -12.19 19.99 -15.46
N PRO A 201 -13.07 20.92 -15.88
CA PRO A 201 -12.63 22.16 -16.52
C PRO A 201 -11.72 22.92 -15.55
N SER A 202 -10.64 23.51 -16.08
CA SER A 202 -9.73 24.31 -15.28
C SER A 202 -10.44 25.54 -14.70
N PHE A 203 -10.06 25.95 -13.51
CA PHE A 203 -10.57 27.16 -12.85
C PHE A 203 -9.46 27.82 -12.04
N VAL A 204 -9.77 29.00 -11.51
CA VAL A 204 -8.96 29.67 -10.50
C VAL A 204 -9.76 29.64 -9.20
N ARG A 205 -9.23 29.04 -8.15
CA ARG A 205 -9.87 28.96 -6.84
C ARG A 205 -10.04 30.36 -6.26
N GLY A 206 -11.25 30.66 -5.84
CA GLY A 206 -11.66 32.00 -5.43
C GLY A 206 -12.29 32.87 -6.53
N ASP A 207 -12.21 32.52 -7.83
CA ASP A 207 -12.98 33.18 -8.92
C ASP A 207 -14.40 32.58 -8.97
N ALA A 208 -15.17 32.83 -7.91
CA ALA A 208 -16.48 32.23 -7.72
C ALA A 208 -17.54 32.81 -8.67
N ASN A 209 -17.32 34.02 -9.20
CA ASN A 209 -18.21 34.64 -10.17
C ASN A 209 -17.90 34.22 -11.63
N GLY A 210 -16.69 33.70 -11.87
CA GLY A 210 -16.22 33.22 -13.18
C GLY A 210 -15.98 34.35 -14.18
N ASP A 211 -15.38 35.46 -13.76
CA ASP A 211 -15.02 36.58 -14.63
C ASP A 211 -13.51 36.72 -14.90
N GLY A 212 -12.71 35.86 -14.26
CA GLY A 212 -11.25 35.80 -14.42
C GLY A 212 -10.49 36.80 -13.56
N ALA A 213 -11.16 37.57 -12.69
CA ALA A 213 -10.54 38.50 -11.76
C ALA A 213 -10.94 38.17 -10.32
N LEU A 214 -9.96 37.83 -9.50
CA LEU A 214 -10.18 37.60 -8.07
C LEU A 214 -10.35 38.94 -7.33
N ASP A 215 -11.59 39.32 -7.02
CA ASP A 215 -11.93 40.59 -6.37
C ASP A 215 -13.06 40.49 -5.33
N ILE A 216 -13.57 41.63 -4.84
CA ILE A 216 -14.60 41.64 -3.79
C ILE A 216 -15.95 41.03 -4.24
N SER A 217 -16.19 40.92 -5.54
CA SER A 217 -17.42 40.34 -6.08
C SER A 217 -17.49 38.82 -5.89
N ASP A 218 -16.36 38.13 -5.75
CA ASP A 218 -16.27 36.70 -5.50
C ASP A 218 -16.75 36.26 -4.11
N PRO A 219 -16.24 36.81 -2.99
CA PRO A 219 -16.75 36.45 -1.67
C PRO A 219 -18.22 36.86 -1.50
N VAL A 220 -18.68 37.91 -2.19
CA VAL A 220 -20.11 38.26 -2.25
C VAL A 220 -20.89 37.16 -2.98
N ARG A 221 -20.36 36.61 -4.07
CA ARG A 221 -20.99 35.53 -4.84
C ARG A 221 -21.09 34.24 -4.01
N ILE A 222 -20.02 33.87 -3.31
CA ILE A 222 -20.01 32.74 -2.36
C ILE A 222 -21.04 32.96 -1.26
N GLY A 223 -21.06 34.15 -0.64
CA GLY A 223 -22.02 34.47 0.42
C GLY A 223 -23.49 34.42 -0.02
N VAL A 224 -23.79 34.83 -1.25
CA VAL A 224 -25.15 34.70 -1.83
C VAL A 224 -25.54 33.24 -2.02
N TYR A 225 -24.61 32.41 -2.50
CA TYR A 225 -24.82 30.97 -2.67
C TYR A 225 -25.13 30.31 -1.32
N VAL A 226 -24.28 30.52 -0.31
CA VAL A 226 -24.44 29.97 1.05
C VAL A 226 -25.74 30.43 1.70
N ALA A 227 -26.12 31.71 1.56
CA ALA A 227 -27.28 32.27 2.24
C ALA A 227 -28.63 31.89 1.62
N ARG A 228 -28.68 31.61 0.31
CA ARG A 228 -29.96 31.45 -0.40
C ARG A 228 -30.11 30.14 -1.15
N GLY A 229 -29.04 29.37 -1.37
CA GLY A 229 -29.08 28.11 -2.12
C GLY A 229 -29.62 28.25 -3.55
N VAL A 230 -29.64 29.47 -4.11
CA VAL A 230 -30.14 29.81 -5.45
C VAL A 230 -29.07 30.61 -6.19
N ASN A 231 -29.08 30.56 -7.53
CA ASN A 231 -27.99 31.03 -8.41
C ASN A 231 -26.70 30.21 -8.20
N GLN A 232 -26.76 28.95 -8.62
CA GLN A 232 -25.65 28.01 -8.60
C GLN A 232 -24.37 28.67 -9.13
N LEU A 233 -23.26 28.50 -8.40
CA LEU A 233 -21.95 28.87 -8.92
C LEU A 233 -21.71 28.08 -10.20
N ALA A 234 -21.12 28.71 -11.21
CA ALA A 234 -20.79 28.03 -12.47
C ALA A 234 -19.74 26.93 -12.24
N CYS A 235 -18.86 27.18 -11.27
CA CYS A 235 -17.88 26.25 -10.74
C CYS A 235 -18.03 26.20 -9.21
N LEU A 236 -18.42 25.05 -8.65
CA LEU A 236 -18.54 24.91 -7.20
C LEU A 236 -17.16 24.89 -6.54
N ALA A 237 -16.20 24.19 -7.15
CA ALA A 237 -14.81 24.16 -6.69
C ALA A 237 -14.16 25.55 -6.60
N ALA A 238 -14.55 26.51 -7.44
CA ALA A 238 -14.04 27.89 -7.34
C ALA A 238 -14.57 28.64 -6.09
N GLY A 239 -15.71 28.22 -5.54
CA GLY A 239 -16.30 28.81 -4.34
C GLY A 239 -15.89 28.14 -3.02
N ASP A 240 -15.24 26.99 -3.09
CA ASP A 240 -14.58 26.31 -1.97
C ASP A 240 -13.12 26.76 -1.94
N VAL A 241 -12.82 27.73 -1.07
CA VAL A 241 -11.58 28.51 -1.10
C VAL A 241 -10.47 27.82 -0.33
N ASP A 242 -10.80 27.04 0.72
CA ASP A 242 -9.86 26.21 1.48
C ASP A 242 -9.77 24.75 1.01
N ASP A 243 -10.56 24.34 0.01
CA ASP A 243 -10.52 23.00 -0.59
C ASP A 243 -10.85 21.91 0.42
N ASP A 244 -11.88 22.17 1.24
CA ASP A 244 -12.35 21.25 2.30
C ASP A 244 -13.57 20.41 1.92
N GLY A 245 -14.07 20.61 0.69
CA GLY A 245 -15.24 19.97 0.10
C GLY A 245 -16.57 20.63 0.44
N LEU A 246 -16.56 21.78 1.13
CA LEU A 246 -17.76 22.46 1.62
C LEU A 246 -17.74 23.98 1.34
N ILE A 247 -18.65 24.44 0.49
CA ILE A 247 -18.86 25.88 0.30
C ILE A 247 -19.68 26.47 1.44
N GLN A 248 -19.05 27.26 2.31
CA GLN A 248 -19.62 27.81 3.53
C GLN A 248 -19.16 29.25 3.82
N LEU A 249 -19.50 29.78 5.00
CA LEU A 249 -19.14 31.15 5.36
C LEU A 249 -17.64 31.32 5.66
N SER A 250 -16.90 30.24 5.94
CA SER A 250 -15.44 30.31 6.11
C SER A 250 -14.76 30.74 4.82
N ASP A 251 -15.21 30.24 3.66
CA ASP A 251 -14.68 30.60 2.34
C ASP A 251 -14.78 32.10 2.06
N VAL A 252 -15.94 32.68 2.40
CA VAL A 252 -16.19 34.12 2.28
C VAL A 252 -15.20 34.91 3.11
N VAL A 253 -14.99 34.49 4.37
CA VAL A 253 -14.08 35.17 5.30
C VAL A 253 -12.64 35.00 4.83
N LEU A 254 -12.24 33.80 4.43
CA LEU A 254 -10.89 33.48 3.96
C LEU A 254 -10.52 34.35 2.75
N LEU A 255 -11.40 34.40 1.74
CA LEU A 255 -11.17 35.18 0.54
C LEU A 255 -11.13 36.69 0.83
N LEU A 256 -11.99 37.21 1.72
CA LEU A 256 -11.92 38.61 2.16
C LEU A 256 -10.63 38.92 2.95
N THR A 257 -10.17 38.00 3.80
CA THR A 257 -8.91 38.19 4.54
C THR A 257 -7.71 38.17 3.61
N TYR A 258 -7.72 37.33 2.57
CA TYR A 258 -6.71 37.36 1.53
C TYR A 258 -6.70 38.71 0.79
N LEU A 259 -7.86 39.18 0.32
CA LEU A 259 -7.99 40.42 -0.46
C LEU A 259 -7.63 41.70 0.31
N PHE A 260 -7.89 41.76 1.63
CA PHE A 260 -7.83 43.01 2.40
C PHE A 260 -6.94 42.96 3.63
N SER A 261 -6.35 41.82 3.97
CA SER A 261 -5.62 41.66 5.24
C SER A 261 -4.39 40.75 5.12
N ASP A 262 -3.86 40.57 3.90
CA ASP A 262 -2.71 39.70 3.62
C ASP A 262 -2.86 38.30 4.25
N GLY A 263 -4.09 37.76 4.22
CA GLY A 263 -4.40 36.40 4.69
C GLY A 263 -3.79 35.30 3.82
N ALA A 264 -4.08 34.05 4.16
CA ALA A 264 -3.66 32.91 3.34
C ALA A 264 -4.26 33.01 1.93
N ALA A 265 -3.47 32.72 0.90
CA ALA A 265 -3.98 32.62 -0.46
C ALA A 265 -4.98 31.46 -0.59
N PRO A 266 -5.92 31.51 -1.55
CA PRO A 266 -6.76 30.36 -1.88
C PRO A 266 -5.92 29.10 -2.10
N ALA A 267 -6.48 27.94 -1.75
CA ALA A 267 -5.86 26.66 -2.07
C ALA A 267 -5.68 26.50 -3.60
N ALA A 268 -4.82 25.57 -4.02
CA ALA A 268 -4.63 25.32 -5.45
C ALA A 268 -5.96 24.85 -6.08
N PRO A 269 -6.32 25.27 -7.31
CA PRO A 269 -5.51 26.05 -8.26
C PRO A 269 -5.61 27.58 -8.09
N TYR A 270 -4.54 28.25 -7.68
CA TYR A 270 -4.41 29.72 -7.60
C TYR A 270 -2.92 30.11 -7.65
N PRO A 271 -2.50 31.24 -8.27
CA PRO A 271 -3.31 32.23 -9.02
C PRO A 271 -3.61 31.81 -10.46
N ASP A 272 -2.93 30.77 -10.93
CA ASP A 272 -3.05 30.29 -12.29
C ASP A 272 -4.19 29.29 -12.43
N CYS A 273 -4.73 29.25 -13.65
CA CYS A 273 -5.68 28.25 -14.09
C CYS A 273 -5.15 26.82 -13.87
N GLY A 274 -5.90 25.98 -13.16
CA GLY A 274 -5.52 24.60 -12.92
C GLY A 274 -6.72 23.69 -12.72
N ALA A 275 -6.44 22.39 -12.65
CA ALA A 275 -7.45 21.39 -12.31
C ALA A 275 -7.57 21.25 -10.78
N ASP A 276 -8.69 20.71 -10.32
CA ASP A 276 -8.98 20.55 -8.90
C ASP A 276 -8.18 19.40 -8.26
N PRO A 277 -7.18 19.60 -7.39
CA PRO A 277 -6.35 18.51 -6.87
C PRO A 277 -7.11 17.44 -6.07
N THR A 278 -8.30 17.75 -5.53
CA THR A 278 -9.09 16.88 -4.65
C THR A 278 -10.28 16.21 -5.34
N THR A 279 -10.75 16.76 -6.47
CA THR A 279 -11.94 16.29 -7.22
C THR A 279 -13.21 16.09 -6.37
N ASP A 280 -13.42 16.93 -5.36
CA ASP A 280 -14.54 16.80 -4.43
C ASP A 280 -15.80 17.57 -4.86
N LEU A 281 -15.65 18.62 -5.66
CA LEU A 281 -16.72 19.48 -6.15
C LEU A 281 -16.69 19.66 -7.66
N ASP A 282 -17.89 19.59 -8.26
CA ASP A 282 -18.02 19.77 -9.70
C ASP A 282 -17.71 21.21 -10.12
N CYS A 283 -16.82 21.36 -11.09
CA CYS A 283 -16.70 22.57 -11.89
C CYS A 283 -17.38 22.29 -13.23
N LEU A 284 -18.57 22.84 -13.49
CA LEU A 284 -19.29 22.53 -14.75
C LEU A 284 -18.98 23.54 -15.86
N ASN A 285 -18.78 24.80 -15.49
CA ASN A 285 -18.43 25.86 -16.42
C ASN A 285 -17.43 26.82 -15.76
N SER A 286 -16.31 27.02 -16.43
CA SER A 286 -15.28 27.98 -16.05
C SER A 286 -14.75 28.66 -17.32
N PRO A 287 -14.60 30.01 -17.34
CA PRO A 287 -14.01 30.71 -18.47
C PRO A 287 -12.49 30.50 -18.56
N CYS A 288 -11.89 29.99 -17.49
CA CYS A 288 -10.46 29.77 -17.36
C CYS A 288 -10.03 28.65 -18.32
N GLN A 289 -9.09 28.99 -19.20
CA GLN A 289 -8.49 28.05 -20.13
C GLN A 289 -7.03 27.86 -19.73
N PHE A 290 -6.64 26.61 -19.45
CA PHE A 290 -5.26 26.25 -19.23
C PHE A 290 -4.43 26.64 -20.46
N GLN A 291 -3.48 27.56 -20.31
CA GLN A 291 -2.45 27.79 -21.33
C GLN A 291 -1.23 26.94 -20.95
N PRO A 292 -0.87 25.92 -21.74
CA PRO A 292 0.29 25.06 -21.47
C PRO A 292 1.62 25.80 -21.66
#